data_AF-A0A8T3QKA0-F1
#
_entry.id   AF-A0A8T3QKA0-F1
#
_cell.length_a   1.000
_cell.length_b   1.000
_cell.length_c   1.000
_cell.angle_alpha   90.00
_cell.angle_beta   90.00
_cell.angle_gamma   90.00
#
_symmetry.space_group_name_H-M   'P 1'
#
loop_
_entity.id
_entity.type
_entity.pdbx_description
1 polymer ?
#
loop_
_entity_poly.entity_id
_entity_poly.type
_entity_poly.pdbx_seq_one_letter_code
_entity_poly.pdbx_strand_id
1 'polypeptide(L)' 'MAGSLKPGNIAPKSGIYTPSKGGAQVAISKGDRVPPTKPGGTFKLTTPTHKK' A
#
# COMPACT_ATOMS: atom_id res chain seq x y z
N MET A 1 1.05 12.81 -7.28
CA MET A 1 1.55 12.39 -5.95
C MET A 1 0.93 11.04 -5.59
N ALA A 2 1.72 9.96 -5.49
CA ALA A 2 1.21 8.68 -4.99
C ALA A 2 0.96 8.83 -3.48
N GLY A 3 -0.28 9.17 -3.13
CA GLY A 3 -0.69 9.48 -1.77
C GLY A 3 -0.44 8.30 -0.84
N SER A 4 0.16 8.57 0.31
CA SER A 4 0.38 7.59 1.38
C SER A 4 -0.97 7.03 1.84
N LEU A 5 -1.17 5.72 1.73
CA LEU A 5 -2.40 5.03 2.12
C LEU A 5 -2.36 4.63 3.59
N LYS A 6 -3.47 4.81 4.30
CA LYS A 6 -3.62 4.34 5.68
C LYS A 6 -4.09 2.88 5.70
N PRO A 7 -3.80 2.12 6.76
CA PRO A 7 -4.48 0.85 7.04
C PRO A 7 -6.00 0.97 6.88
N GLY A 8 -6.62 -0.04 6.27
CA GLY A 8 -8.06 -0.10 6.07
C GLY A 8 -8.58 0.73 4.89
N ASN A 9 -7.79 1.63 4.31
CA ASN A 9 -8.16 2.30 3.07
C ASN A 9 -8.18 1.30 1.90
N ILE A 10 -9.02 1.57 0.91
CA ILE A 10 -9.03 0.81 -0.34
C ILE A 10 -7.81 1.20 -1.18
N ALA A 11 -7.08 0.21 -1.66
CA ALA A 11 -5.94 0.41 -2.54
C ALA A 11 -6.42 0.90 -3.92
N PRO A 12 -5.96 2.07 -4.40
CA PRO A 12 -6.39 2.64 -5.67
C PRO A 12 -5.73 1.97 -6.88
N LYS A 13 -4.60 1.28 -6.68
CA LYS A 13 -3.84 0.58 -7.71
C LYS A 13 -3.33 -0.75 -7.18
N SER A 14 -3.19 -1.73 -8.06
CA SER A 14 -2.51 -2.98 -7.74
C SER A 14 -1.02 -2.73 -7.72
N GLY A 15 -0.31 -3.29 -6.75
CA GLY A 15 1.13 -3.16 -6.67
C GLY A 15 1.72 -3.53 -5.33
N ILE A 16 3.03 -3.35 -5.23
CA ILE A 16 3.77 -3.50 -3.98
C ILE A 16 3.74 -2.16 -3.23
N TYR A 17 3.32 -2.25 -1.99
CA TYR A 17 3.22 -1.15 -1.04
C TYR A 17 4.25 -1.33 0.07
N THR A 18 5.02 -0.26 0.32
CA THR A 18 6.05 -0.23 1.36
C THR A 18 5.57 0.59 2.55
N PRO A 19 5.64 0.05 3.79
CA PRO A 19 5.24 0.78 4.99
C PRO A 19 6.29 1.83 5.37
N SER A 20 5.84 3.05 5.71
CA SER A 20 6.70 4.20 6.01
C SER A 20 7.44 4.10 7.35
N LYS A 21 6.91 3.36 8.32
CA LYS A 21 7.53 3.15 9.65
C LYS A 21 8.35 1.85 9.75
N GLY A 22 8.78 1.33 8.61
CA GLY A 22 9.55 0.08 8.50
C GLY A 22 8.69 -1.17 8.68
N GLY A 23 8.96 -2.19 7.88
CA GLY A 23 8.19 -3.43 7.81
C GLY A 23 8.36 -4.07 6.44
N ALA A 24 7.74 -5.25 6.26
CA ALA A 24 7.78 -5.93 4.98
C ALA A 24 6.97 -5.17 3.92
N GLN A 25 7.44 -5.21 2.68
CA GLN A 25 6.66 -4.78 1.54
C GLN A 25 5.53 -5.78 1.30
N VAL A 26 4.35 -5.28 0.97
CA VAL A 26 3.16 -6.11 0.76
C VAL A 26 2.59 -5.86 -0.62
N ALA A 27 2.26 -6.93 -1.35
CA ALA A 27 1.51 -6.82 -2.58
C ALA A 27 0.02 -6.62 -2.23
N ILE A 28 -0.58 -5.54 -2.72
CA ILE A 28 -2.00 -5.23 -2.52
C ILE A 28 -2.62 -5.03 -3.89
N SER A 29 -3.75 -5.70 -4.13
CA SER A 29 -4.53 -5.54 -5.34
C SER A 29 -5.37 -4.26 -5.30
N LYS A 30 -5.65 -3.68 -6.47
CA LYS A 30 -6.61 -2.58 -6.58
C LYS A 30 -7.98 -3.05 -6.06
N GLY A 31 -8.59 -2.24 -5.20
CA GLY A 31 -9.89 -2.55 -4.59
C GLY A 31 -9.79 -3.32 -3.27
N ASP A 32 -8.63 -3.89 -2.95
CA ASP A 32 -8.41 -4.54 -1.65
C ASP A 32 -8.16 -3.54 -0.53
N ARG A 33 -8.40 -3.97 0.71
CA ARG A 33 -8.08 -3.16 1.89
C ARG A 33 -6.60 -3.24 2.20
N VAL A 34 -6.02 -2.08 2.47
CA VAL A 34 -4.63 -1.99 2.92
C VAL A 34 -4.49 -2.64 4.30
N PRO A 35 -3.52 -3.56 4.50
CA PRO A 35 -3.37 -4.26 5.76
C PRO A 35 -2.96 -3.30 6.89
N PRO A 36 -3.05 -3.74 8.16
CA PRO A 36 -2.52 -2.98 9.27
C PRO A 36 -0.99 -2.80 9.14
N THR A 37 -0.53 -1.57 9.32
CA THR A 37 0.90 -1.22 9.53
C THR A 37 1.08 -0.84 11.00
N LYS A 38 2.34 -0.68 11.44
CA LYS A 38 2.68 -0.07 12.73
C LYS A 38 1.87 1.21 13.01
N PRO A 39 1.60 1.53 14.30
CA PRO A 39 0.78 2.67 14.69
C PRO A 39 1.18 3.99 14.04
N GLY A 40 0.24 4.62 13.32
CA GLY A 40 0.47 5.85 12.57
C GLY A 40 1.37 5.72 11.35
N GLY A 41 1.66 4.49 10.91
CA GLY A 41 2.36 4.21 9.66
C GLY A 41 1.41 4.25 8.47
N THR A 42 1.97 4.53 7.30
CA THR A 42 1.26 4.60 6.02
C THR A 42 1.96 3.73 4.99
N PHE A 43 1.24 3.27 3.99
CA PHE A 43 1.75 2.52 2.87
C PHE A 43 1.96 3.42 1.66
N LYS A 44 3.14 3.34 1.06
CA LYS A 44 3.45 4.03 -0.18
C LYS A 44 3.54 3.00 -1.31
N LEU A 45 2.82 3.24 -2.40
CA LEU A 45 2.97 2.42 -3.60
C LEU A 45 4.38 2.62 -4.16
N THR A 46 5.19 1.56 -4.17
CA THR A 46 6.55 1.57 -4.70
C THR A 46 6.60 0.98 -6.10
N THR A 47 5.96 -0.18 -6.31
CA THR A 47 5.96 -0.85 -7.60
C THR A 47 4.52 -1.09 -8.04
N PRO A 48 3.98 -0.33 -9.00
CA PRO A 48 2.65 -0.60 -9.54
C PRO A 48 2.68 -1.84 -10.43
N THR A 49 1.79 -2.80 -10.17
CA THR A 49 1.59 -3.95 -11.06
C THR A 49 0.62 -3.53 -12.15
N HIS A 50 1.14 -3.05 -13.27
CA HIS A 50 0.33 -2.83 -14.47
C HIS A 50 0.02 -4.18 -15.10
N LYS A 51 -1.27 -4.50 -15.26
CA LYS A 51 -1.70 -5.53 -16.21
C LYS A 51 -1.52 -4.91 -17.61
N LYS A 52 -0.59 -5.45 -18.41
CA LYS A 52 -0.46 -5.10 -19.82
C LYS A 52 -1.72 -5.50 -20.57
#